data_AF-A0A357EZE3-F1
#
_entry.id   AF-A0A357EZE3-F1
#
_cell.length_a   1.000
_cell.length_b   1.000
_cell.length_c   1.000
_cell.angle_alpha   90.00
_cell.angle_beta   90.00
_cell.angle_gamma   90.00
#
_symmetry.space_group_name_H-M   'P 1'
#
loop_
_entity.id
_entity.type
_entity.pdbx_description
1 polymer ?
#
loop_
_entity_poly.entity_id
_entity_poly.type
_entity_poly.pdbx_seq_one_letter_code
_entity_poly.pdbx_strand_id
1 'polypeptide(L)'
;PLRVPPLRERREDIPDLVKHFVKIFSSRSGKKVGISQDAVNALMNRPWEGNVRELEHAIERAVALTPSGAEITGEKCTGENGSAGLPILFPQDGIHLPTHLNEIEKAYVEEALHRADGNR
;
A
#
# COMPACT_ATOMS: atom_id res chain seq x y z
N PRO A 1 6.41 -26.58 1.40
CA PRO A 1 6.52 -25.11 1.60
C PRO A 1 7.61 -24.51 0.69
N LEU A 2 7.20 -23.79 -0.37
CA LEU A 2 8.14 -23.06 -1.24
C LEU A 2 8.72 -21.88 -0.45
N ARG A 3 9.96 -22.03 0.03
CA ARG A 3 10.69 -21.00 0.76
C ARG A 3 11.23 -20.00 -0.26
N VAL A 4 10.45 -18.97 -0.56
CA VAL A 4 10.94 -17.86 -1.39
C VAL A 4 11.83 -17.01 -0.48
N PRO A 5 13.12 -16.80 -0.83
CA PRO A 5 14.01 -15.99 -0.04
C PRO A 5 13.52 -14.53 0.03
N PRO A 6 13.74 -13.85 1.16
CA PRO A 6 13.30 -12.48 1.35
C PRO A 6 14.01 -11.53 0.38
N LEU A 7 13.32 -10.46 -0.04
CA LEU A 7 13.81 -9.55 -1.09
C LEU A 7 15.12 -8.85 -0.69
N ARG A 8 15.39 -8.72 0.62
CA ARG A 8 16.66 -8.22 1.17
C ARG A 8 17.90 -9.01 0.74
N GLU A 9 17.76 -10.30 0.46
CA GLU A 9 18.84 -11.16 -0.02
C GLU A 9 19.01 -11.10 -1.55
N ARG A 10 18.08 -10.45 -2.26
CA ARG A 10 18.00 -10.37 -3.73
C ARG A 10 17.74 -8.94 -4.22
N ARG A 11 18.49 -7.99 -3.68
CA ARG A 11 18.32 -6.55 -4.02
C ARG A 11 18.62 -6.25 -5.49
N GLU A 12 19.47 -7.05 -6.11
CA GLU A 12 19.81 -6.97 -7.53
C GLU A 12 18.62 -7.22 -8.47
N ASP A 13 17.58 -7.93 -8.02
CA ASP A 13 16.37 -8.17 -8.81
C ASP A 13 15.34 -7.02 -8.72
N ILE A 14 15.52 -6.10 -7.76
CA ILE A 14 14.57 -5.00 -7.52
C ILE A 14 14.33 -4.17 -8.80
N PRO A 15 15.35 -3.74 -9.57
CA PRO A 15 15.13 -2.94 -10.77
C PRO A 15 14.24 -3.63 -11.81
N ASP A 16 14.42 -4.93 -12.01
CA ASP A 16 13.66 -5.68 -13.02
C ASP A 16 12.24 -6.01 -12.54
N LEU A 17 12.08 -6.34 -11.26
CA LEU A 17 10.76 -6.50 -10.64
C LEU A 17 9.96 -5.20 -10.69
N VAL A 18 10.60 -4.06 -10.41
CA VAL A 18 9.96 -2.75 -10.46
C VAL A 18 9.47 -2.43 -11.88
N LYS A 19 10.32 -2.61 -12.90
CA LYS A 19 9.92 -2.43 -14.31
C LYS A 19 8.72 -3.31 -14.66
N HIS A 20 8.74 -4.57 -14.21
CA HIS A 20 7.66 -5.51 -14.45
C HIS A 20 6.34 -5.05 -13.81
N PHE A 21 6.35 -4.70 -12.53
CA PHE A 21 5.16 -4.25 -11.81
C PHE A 21 4.61 -2.93 -12.34
N VAL A 22 5.48 -1.94 -12.63
CA VAL A 22 5.04 -0.66 -13.22
C VAL A 22 4.32 -0.92 -14.55
N LYS A 23 4.83 -1.82 -15.40
CA LYS A 23 4.18 -2.18 -16.66
C LYS A 23 2.80 -2.83 -16.44
N ILE A 24 2.70 -3.79 -15.52
CA ILE A 24 1.44 -4.48 -15.21
C ILE A 24 0.40 -3.48 -14.70
N PHE A 25 0.74 -2.70 -13.67
CA PHE A 25 -0.21 -1.82 -13.02
C PHE A 25 -0.58 -0.62 -13.88
N SER A 26 0.36 -0.07 -14.65
CA SER A 26 0.07 0.97 -15.64
C SER A 26 -0.95 0.48 -16.66
N SER A 27 -0.75 -0.72 -17.20
CA SER A 27 -1.69 -1.34 -18.14
C SER A 27 -3.06 -1.60 -17.50
N ARG A 28 -3.09 -2.13 -16.27
CA ARG A 28 -4.33 -2.46 -15.56
C ARG A 28 -5.15 -1.22 -15.18
N SER A 29 -4.48 -0.12 -14.85
CA SER A 29 -5.11 1.16 -14.52
C SER A 29 -5.41 2.03 -15.75
N GLY A 30 -5.04 1.59 -16.97
CA GLY A 30 -5.19 2.39 -18.19
C GLY A 30 -4.34 3.67 -18.19
N LYS A 31 -3.27 3.72 -17.38
CA LYS A 31 -2.39 4.88 -17.27
C LYS A 31 -1.06 4.60 -17.97
N LYS A 32 -0.42 5.64 -18.50
CA LYS A 32 0.98 5.58 -18.91
C LYS A 32 1.82 6.20 -17.81
N VAL A 33 2.40 5.37 -16.94
CA VAL A 33 3.24 5.83 -15.83
C VAL A 33 4.65 5.30 -16.03
N GLY A 34 5.62 6.21 -16.01
CA GLY A 34 7.05 5.87 -16.00
C GLY A 34 7.57 5.74 -14.57
N ILE A 35 8.82 5.32 -14.42
CA ILE A 35 9.53 5.36 -13.15
C ILE A 35 10.89 6.01 -13.34
N SER A 36 11.23 6.96 -12.47
CA SER A 36 12.51 7.64 -12.52
C SER A 36 13.63 6.75 -11.95
N GLN A 37 14.87 7.00 -12.38
CA GLN A 37 16.03 6.28 -11.85
C GLN A 37 16.21 6.50 -10.34
N ASP A 38 15.87 7.69 -9.86
CA ASP A 38 15.90 8.04 -8.44
C ASP A 38 14.91 7.19 -7.62
N ALA A 39 13.70 6.94 -8.14
CA ALA A 39 12.74 6.06 -7.51
C ALA A 39 13.24 4.60 -7.42
N VAL A 40 13.90 4.11 -8.46
CA VAL A 40 14.52 2.78 -8.45
C VAL A 40 15.62 2.69 -7.39
N ASN A 41 16.50 3.70 -7.33
CA ASN A 41 17.58 3.76 -6.34
C ASN A 41 17.03 3.81 -4.90
N ALA A 42 15.96 4.58 -4.68
CA ALA A 42 15.28 4.66 -3.40
C ALA A 42 14.69 3.31 -2.98
N LEU A 43 14.05 2.59 -3.90
CA LEU A 43 13.51 1.25 -3.66
C LEU A 43 14.62 0.23 -3.39
N MET A 44 15.79 0.34 -4.02
CA MET A 44 16.93 -0.54 -3.76
C MET A 44 17.55 -0.32 -2.37
N ASN A 45 17.61 0.93 -1.90
CA ASN A 45 18.22 1.29 -0.63
C ASN A 45 17.30 1.05 0.58
N ARG A 46 16.01 0.81 0.35
CA ARG A 46 15.03 0.57 1.40
C ARG A 46 15.25 -0.81 2.07
N PRO A 47 15.13 -0.91 3.41
CA PRO A 47 15.07 -2.20 4.09
C PRO A 47 13.71 -2.84 3.85
N TRP A 48 13.66 -3.82 2.94
CA TRP A 48 12.47 -4.66 2.75
C TRP A 48 12.45 -5.74 3.84
N GLU A 49 11.54 -5.59 4.81
CA GLU A 49 11.29 -6.59 5.84
C GLU A 49 10.43 -7.74 5.30
N GLY A 50 9.60 -7.44 4.30
CA GLY A 50 8.76 -8.40 3.58
C GLY A 50 9.40 -9.01 2.32
N ASN A 51 8.63 -9.90 1.69
CA ASN A 51 8.97 -10.52 0.40
C ASN A 51 8.61 -9.57 -0.77
N VAL A 52 8.70 -10.09 -2.01
CA VAL A 52 8.29 -9.42 -3.26
C VAL A 52 6.91 -8.73 -3.20
N ARG A 53 5.98 -9.23 -2.38
CA ARG A 53 4.64 -8.63 -2.18
C ARG A 53 4.68 -7.20 -1.63
N GLU A 54 5.66 -6.88 -0.79
CA GLU A 54 5.77 -5.52 -0.25
C GLU A 54 6.17 -4.54 -1.36
N LEU A 55 7.10 -4.96 -2.23
CA LEU A 55 7.48 -4.21 -3.43
C LEU A 55 6.30 -4.06 -4.39
N GLU A 56 5.56 -5.14 -4.63
CA GLU A 56 4.36 -5.14 -5.47
C GLU A 56 3.33 -4.10 -4.99
N HIS A 57 2.93 -4.15 -3.71
CA HIS A 57 1.98 -3.19 -3.13
C HIS A 57 2.51 -1.74 -3.17
N ALA A 58 3.81 -1.55 -2.93
CA ALA A 58 4.41 -0.22 -3.01
C ALA A 58 4.30 0.38 -4.41
N ILE A 59 4.61 -0.41 -5.45
CA ILE A 59 4.49 0.01 -6.85
C ILE A 59 3.03 0.20 -7.27
N GLU A 60 2.13 -0.70 -6.86
CA GLU A 60 0.69 -0.57 -7.14
C GLU A 60 0.14 0.77 -6.63
N ARG A 61 0.45 1.13 -5.38
CA ARG A 61 0.06 2.42 -4.81
C ARG A 61 0.71 3.59 -5.54
N ALA A 62 2.00 3.49 -5.88
CA ALA A 62 2.69 4.55 -6.61
C ALA A 62 2.06 4.82 -7.99
N VAL A 63 1.67 3.77 -8.72
CA VAL A 63 0.94 3.91 -10.00
C VAL A 63 -0.47 4.48 -9.79
N ALA A 64 -1.18 4.06 -8.73
CA ALA A 64 -2.50 4.58 -8.42
C ALA A 64 -2.48 6.09 -8.11
N LEU A 65 -1.47 6.56 -7.36
CA LEU A 65 -1.27 7.95 -6.97
C LEU A 65 -0.65 8.83 -8.08
N THR A 66 -0.06 8.22 -9.10
CA THR A 66 0.59 8.96 -10.18
C THR A 66 -0.41 9.24 -11.32
N PRO A 67 -0.51 10.49 -11.80
CA PRO A 67 -1.31 10.82 -12.98
C PRO A 67 -0.79 10.12 -14.25
N SER A 68 -1.67 9.93 -15.23
CA SER A 68 -1.25 9.41 -16.54
C SER A 68 -0.34 10.42 -17.24
N GLY A 69 0.75 9.95 -17.86
CA GLY A 69 1.77 10.77 -18.49
C GLY A 69 2.85 11.29 -17.53
N ALA A 70 2.80 10.93 -16.25
CA ALA A 70 3.81 11.30 -15.26
C ALA A 70 4.70 10.11 -14.86
N GLU A 71 5.77 10.42 -14.13
CA GLU A 71 6.70 9.42 -13.60
C GLU A 71 6.59 9.29 -12.08
N ILE A 72 6.85 8.09 -11.59
CA ILE A 72 7.03 7.81 -10.16
C ILE A 72 8.42 8.32 -9.77
N THR A 73 8.48 9.25 -8.81
CA THR A 73 9.70 9.83 -8.25
C THR A 73 10.03 9.24 -6.88
N GLY A 74 11.30 9.37 -6.44
CA GLY A 74 11.77 8.80 -5.17
C GLY A 74 10.91 9.17 -3.98
N GLU A 75 10.49 10.43 -3.87
CA GLU A 75 9.62 10.94 -2.80
C GLU A 75 8.28 10.18 -2.69
N LYS A 76 7.72 9.73 -3.83
CA LYS A 76 6.47 8.95 -3.84
C LYS A 76 6.68 7.48 -3.47
N CYS A 77 7.92 6.98 -3.58
CA CYS A 77 8.31 5.64 -3.16
C CYS A 77 8.82 5.59 -1.71
N THR A 78 9.40 6.69 -1.22
CA THR A 78 9.97 6.84 0.13
C THR A 78 9.02 7.45 1.13
N GLY A 79 7.82 7.90 0.70
CA GLY A 79 6.79 8.44 1.57
C GLY A 79 6.72 7.63 2.86
N GLU A 80 7.13 8.27 3.95
CA GLU A 80 7.18 7.74 5.30
C GLU A 80 5.78 7.35 5.71
N ASN A 81 5.42 6.12 5.37
CA ASN A 81 4.29 5.37 5.88
C ASN A 81 4.70 3.91 5.76
N GLY A 82 5.69 3.52 6.56
CA GLY A 82 5.86 2.13 6.94
C GLY A 82 4.51 1.61 7.38
N SER A 83 4.06 0.49 6.83
CA SER A 83 2.84 -0.19 7.27
C SER A 83 1.71 0.75 7.74
N ALA A 84 1.29 1.70 6.92
CA ALA A 84 -0.06 2.22 7.08
C ALA A 84 -1.04 1.27 6.37
N GLY A 85 -1.06 0.00 6.80
CA GLY A 85 -2.39 -0.52 7.11
C GLY A 85 -2.99 0.48 8.09
N LEU A 86 -4.30 0.70 8.07
CA LEU A 86 -4.92 1.35 9.23
C LEU A 86 -4.26 0.77 10.51
N PRO A 87 -4.00 1.56 11.57
CA PRO A 87 -3.50 1.04 12.82
C PRO A 87 -4.60 0.18 13.45
N ILE A 88 -4.86 -0.97 12.83
CA ILE A 88 -5.62 -2.06 13.36
C ILE A 88 -4.58 -2.75 14.25
N LEU A 89 -4.53 -2.28 15.50
CA LEU A 89 -3.91 -3.02 16.59
C LEU A 89 -4.62 -4.37 16.63
N PHE A 90 -4.06 -5.39 15.98
CA PHE A 90 -4.52 -6.76 16.16
C PHE A 90 -4.05 -7.21 17.55
N PRO A 91 -4.96 -7.46 18.51
CA PRO A 91 -4.59 -8.12 19.76
C PRO A 91 -4.00 -9.50 19.42
N GLN A 92 -3.15 -10.04 20.29
CA GLN A 92 -2.52 -11.35 20.04
C GLN A 92 -3.55 -12.50 19.92
N ASP A 93 -4.79 -12.26 20.33
CA ASP A 93 -5.94 -13.16 20.22
C ASP A 93 -6.72 -13.03 18.90
N GLY A 94 -6.29 -12.15 17.98
CA GLY A 94 -6.95 -11.88 16.70
C GLY A 94 -8.14 -10.94 16.80
N ILE A 95 -8.64 -10.46 15.66
CA ILE A 95 -9.84 -9.61 15.57
C ILE A 95 -10.99 -10.46 15.01
N HIS A 96 -12.05 -10.63 15.80
CA HIS A 96 -13.30 -11.18 15.31
C HIS A 96 -14.04 -10.11 14.50
N LEU A 97 -13.73 -10.05 13.21
CA LEU A 97 -14.20 -9.03 12.27
C LEU A 97 -15.72 -8.78 12.31
N PRO A 98 -16.60 -9.79 12.45
CA PRO A 98 -18.04 -9.56 12.56
C PRO A 98 -18.46 -8.76 13.80
N THR A 99 -17.81 -9.00 14.93
CA THR A 99 -18.15 -8.31 16.20
C THR A 99 -17.69 -6.85 16.14
N HIS A 100 -16.49 -6.62 15.63
CA HIS A 100 -15.93 -5.27 15.54
C HIS A 100 -16.68 -4.38 14.53
N LEU A 101 -17.14 -4.93 13.41
CA LEU A 101 -17.96 -4.20 12.44
C LEU A 101 -19.32 -3.78 13.03
N ASN A 102 -19.93 -4.64 13.84
CA ASN A 102 -21.20 -4.35 14.50
C ASN A 102 -21.07 -3.21 15.54
N GLU A 103 -19.92 -3.10 16.21
CA GLU A 103 -19.62 -1.97 17.11
C GLU A 103 -19.47 -0.65 16.36
N ILE A 104 -18.77 -0.66 15.23
CA ILE A 104 -18.61 0.53 14.37
C ILE A 104 -19.97 0.96 13.79
N GLU A 105 -20.78 0.00 13.33
CA GLU A 105 -22.12 0.27 12.79
C GLU A 105 -23.01 0.95 13.84
N LYS A 106 -23.03 0.41 15.07
CA LYS A 106 -23.83 0.98 16.16
C LYS A 106 -23.39 2.41 16.50
N ALA A 107 -22.08 2.67 16.55
CA ALA A 107 -21.54 4.01 16.83
C ALA A 107 -21.93 5.03 15.74
N TYR A 108 -21.93 4.62 14.46
CA TYR A 108 -22.34 5.50 13.36
C TYR A 108 -23.83 5.82 13.37
N VAL A 109 -24.67 4.85 13.75
CA VAL A 109 -26.13 5.06 13.88
C VAL A 109 -26.44 6.01 15.05
N GLU A 110 -25.78 5.85 16.19
CA GLU A 110 -25.95 6.75 17.35
C GLU A 110 -25.48 8.17 17.05
N GLU A 111 -24.34 8.34 16.36
CA GLU A 111 -23.85 9.65 15.94
C GLU A 111 -24.79 10.33 14.93
N ALA A 112 -25.36 9.56 13.99
CA ALA A 112 -26.36 10.07 13.05
C ALA A 112 -27.66 10.50 13.75
N LEU A 113 -28.10 9.74 14.76
CA LEU A 113 -29.25 10.10 15.60
C LEU A 113 -28.98 11.36 16.42
N HIS A 114 -27.81 11.49 17.06
CA HIS A 114 -27.44 12.71 17.80
C HIS A 114 -27.37 13.96 16.91
N ARG A 115 -26.88 13.83 15.67
CA ARG A 115 -26.86 14.96 14.72
C ARG A 115 -28.23 15.31 14.18
N ALA A 116 -29.13 14.34 14.07
CA ALA A 116 -30.50 14.55 13.63
C ALA A 116 -31.41 15.08 14.75
N ASP A 117 -31.08 14.86 16.03
CA ASP A 117 -31.85 15.34 17.19
C ASP A 117 -31.69 16.86 17.46
N GLY A 118 -30.95 17.57 16.59
CA GLY A 118 -30.88 19.03 16.55
C GLY A 118 -31.99 19.71 15.74
N ASN A 119 -32.95 18.97 15.19
CA ASN A 119 -34.04 19.53 14.39
C ASN A 119 -35.40 19.22 15.04
N ARG A 120 -35.79 20.07 16.00
CA ARG A 120 -37.17 20.24 16.43
C ARG A 120 -37.87 21.27 15.56
#